data_AF-A0A9P7EB13-F1
#
_entry.id   AF-A0A9P7EB13-F1
#
_cell.length_a   1.000
_cell.length_b   1.000
_cell.length_c   1.000
_cell.angle_alpha   90.00
_cell.angle_beta   90.00
_cell.angle_gamma   90.00
#
_symmetry.space_group_name_H-M   'P 1'
#
loop_
_entity.id
_entity.type
_entity.pdbx_description
1 polymer ?
#
loop_
_entity_poly.entity_id
_entity_poly.type
_entity_poly.pdbx_seq_one_letter_code
_entity_poly.pdbx_strand_id
1 'polypeptide(L)'
;MQTFNSNANLSAVSDALQSIQSDVVMHDVPALNGARYRHRQLVEEKVKIVQSNISHGGFSSAIWRLPTEILTEIFLYCIPEDGNWTPAPYLAPMLLTTVCQRWREVAVNMPSLWRRLRLEAGHGDWQQRAYRYDSCLKRSRGRQLSLTLECHNNDWTELRSLLQPYVDQILSLSLGFFTGAGSLVVADFRGLDELVIYTDGSDPILSVTHSIAQLPSSMRSLKLMDLWFNLKLLSGFNPLAWASLTNLEIVVDGLDSFPCLLRLCPNLSSLTMIGIFTAIETSEPLTHANLQSLRISGDLHLDSIGSLGLFDAIALPDLRALEVRNIGQWPHEEFKAFLTRSQCHLGSLIFGGGVMITNQQLAEYVTLFPSLELVADPMRSTFYF
;
A
#
# COMPACT_ATOMS: atom_id res chain seq x y z
N MET A 1 -35.73 -26.87 -7.73
CA MET A 1 -35.97 -26.22 -9.04
C MET A 1 -35.96 -24.72 -8.85
N GLN A 2 -34.84 -24.06 -9.16
CA GLN A 2 -34.77 -22.62 -9.44
C GLN A 2 -33.69 -22.45 -10.50
N THR A 3 -34.12 -22.25 -11.73
CA THR A 3 -33.29 -21.94 -12.90
C THR A 3 -32.76 -20.51 -12.74
N PHE A 4 -31.51 -20.36 -12.28
CA PHE A 4 -30.84 -19.07 -12.23
C PHE A 4 -30.43 -18.65 -13.65
N ASN A 5 -30.82 -17.44 -14.01
CA ASN A 5 -30.92 -16.89 -15.35
C ASN A 5 -29.53 -16.63 -15.97
N SER A 6 -29.03 -17.58 -16.77
CA SER A 6 -27.71 -17.55 -17.42
C SER A 6 -27.55 -16.44 -18.47
N ASN A 7 -28.68 -15.95 -19.01
CA ASN A 7 -28.70 -14.95 -20.06
C ASN A 7 -28.40 -13.53 -19.55
N ALA A 8 -28.67 -13.24 -18.27
CA ALA A 8 -28.43 -11.91 -17.69
C ALA A 8 -26.94 -11.63 -17.41
N ASN A 9 -26.13 -12.68 -17.19
CA ASN A 9 -24.68 -12.53 -16.98
C ASN A 9 -23.91 -12.43 -18.30
N LEU A 10 -24.44 -13.00 -19.40
CA LEU A 10 -23.82 -12.90 -20.72
C LEU A 10 -23.98 -11.50 -21.34
N SER A 11 -25.10 -10.81 -21.08
CA SER A 11 -25.28 -9.42 -21.51
C SER A 11 -24.33 -8.48 -20.77
N ALA A 12 -24.16 -8.64 -19.46
CA ALA A 12 -23.25 -7.81 -18.67
C ALA A 12 -21.77 -7.93 -19.11
N VAL A 13 -21.34 -9.13 -19.53
CA VAL A 13 -19.98 -9.36 -20.07
C VAL A 13 -19.84 -8.79 -21.49
N SER A 14 -20.90 -8.84 -22.30
CA SER A 14 -20.93 -8.21 -23.62
C SER A 14 -20.82 -6.69 -23.52
N ASP A 15 -21.56 -6.08 -22.58
CA ASP A 15 -21.56 -4.64 -22.35
C ASP A 15 -20.20 -4.14 -21.84
N ALA A 16 -19.54 -4.92 -20.97
CA ALA A 16 -18.19 -4.63 -20.49
C ALA A 16 -17.14 -4.70 -21.62
N LEU A 17 -17.25 -5.67 -22.53
CA LEU A 17 -16.34 -5.78 -23.68
C LEU A 17 -16.56 -4.63 -24.71
N GLN A 18 -17.78 -4.15 -24.84
CA GLN A 18 -18.13 -3.05 -25.73
C GLN A 18 -17.69 -1.69 -25.18
N SER A 19 -17.71 -1.53 -23.85
CA SER A 19 -17.12 -0.38 -23.13
C SER A 19 -15.61 -0.29 -23.36
N ILE A 20 -14.89 -1.41 -23.23
CA ILE A 20 -13.44 -1.48 -23.46
C ILE A 20 -13.07 -1.14 -24.92
N GLN A 21 -13.92 -1.44 -25.90
CA GLN A 21 -13.72 -1.05 -27.30
C GLN A 21 -13.88 0.45 -27.55
N SER A 22 -14.67 1.15 -26.73
CA SER A 22 -14.93 2.59 -26.88
C SER A 22 -13.78 3.44 -26.33
N ASP A 23 -13.18 3.05 -25.21
CA ASP A 23 -12.13 3.85 -24.53
C ASP A 23 -10.78 3.87 -25.27
N VAL A 24 -10.54 2.91 -26.16
CA VAL A 24 -9.27 2.80 -26.93
C VAL A 24 -9.15 3.86 -28.04
N VAL A 25 -10.22 4.59 -28.36
CA VAL A 25 -10.27 5.51 -29.51
C VAL A 25 -9.68 6.92 -29.21
N MET A 26 -9.46 7.32 -27.95
CA MET A 26 -9.37 8.76 -27.61
C MET A 26 -8.01 9.42 -27.35
N HIS A 27 -6.85 8.77 -27.51
CA HIS A 27 -5.56 9.50 -27.38
C HIS A 27 -4.52 9.07 -28.41
N ASP A 28 -4.10 9.99 -29.30
CA ASP A 28 -3.08 9.83 -30.36
C ASP A 28 -1.75 10.51 -29.96
N VAL A 29 -0.64 9.75 -29.93
CA VAL A 29 0.75 10.27 -29.80
C VAL A 29 1.66 9.51 -30.79
N PRO A 30 2.47 10.18 -31.63
CA PRO A 30 3.08 9.56 -32.82
C PRO A 30 4.12 8.46 -32.57
N ALA A 31 4.89 8.52 -31.49
CA ALA A 31 5.89 7.50 -31.15
C ALA A 31 5.27 6.21 -30.57
N LEU A 32 4.10 6.35 -29.96
CA LEU A 32 3.26 5.23 -29.52
C LEU A 32 2.57 4.53 -30.70
N ASN A 33 2.51 5.14 -31.89
CA ASN A 33 1.81 4.55 -33.04
C ASN A 33 2.50 3.28 -33.57
N GLY A 34 3.83 3.16 -33.50
CA GLY A 34 4.52 1.94 -33.90
C GLY A 34 4.26 0.77 -32.96
N ALA A 35 4.32 1.02 -31.64
CA ALA A 35 4.03 0.04 -30.60
C ALA A 35 2.54 -0.32 -30.55
N ARG A 36 1.66 0.67 -30.71
CA ARG A 36 0.20 0.48 -30.79
C ARG A 36 -0.22 -0.17 -32.10
N TYR A 37 0.49 0.07 -33.21
CA TYR A 37 0.25 -0.63 -34.47
C TYR A 37 0.67 -2.09 -34.37
N ARG A 38 1.82 -2.39 -33.75
CA ARG A 38 2.23 -3.79 -33.49
C ARG A 38 1.32 -4.47 -32.49
N HIS A 39 0.92 -3.78 -31.42
CA HIS A 39 -0.04 -4.30 -30.46
C HIS A 39 -1.42 -4.52 -31.12
N ARG A 40 -1.87 -3.58 -31.97
CA ARG A 40 -3.10 -3.70 -32.78
C ARG A 40 -2.99 -4.84 -33.78
N GLN A 41 -1.86 -5.03 -34.46
CA GLN A 41 -1.65 -6.18 -35.35
C GLN A 41 -1.66 -7.50 -34.59
N LEU A 42 -1.00 -7.57 -33.42
CA LEU A 42 -1.00 -8.77 -32.58
C LEU A 42 -2.38 -9.05 -31.99
N VAL A 43 -3.14 -8.02 -31.64
CA VAL A 43 -4.53 -8.13 -31.17
C VAL A 43 -5.44 -8.52 -32.33
N GLU A 44 -5.31 -7.93 -33.52
CA GLU A 44 -6.07 -8.30 -34.72
C GLU A 44 -5.74 -9.71 -35.21
N GLU A 45 -4.50 -10.14 -35.10
CA GLU A 45 -4.05 -11.49 -35.43
C GLU A 45 -4.59 -12.49 -34.40
N LYS A 46 -4.52 -12.18 -33.10
CA LYS A 46 -5.16 -12.96 -32.04
C LYS A 46 -6.68 -13.01 -32.19
N VAL A 47 -7.30 -11.89 -32.56
CA VAL A 47 -8.75 -11.78 -32.83
C VAL A 47 -9.12 -12.58 -34.07
N LYS A 48 -8.31 -12.57 -35.13
CA LYS A 48 -8.52 -13.40 -36.33
C LYS A 48 -8.37 -14.88 -36.02
N ILE A 49 -7.38 -15.28 -35.22
CA ILE A 49 -7.21 -16.67 -34.75
C ILE A 49 -8.40 -17.09 -33.88
N VAL A 50 -8.91 -16.18 -33.04
CA VAL A 50 -10.11 -16.42 -32.24
C VAL A 50 -11.36 -16.49 -33.13
N GLN A 51 -11.51 -15.62 -34.12
CA GLN A 51 -12.63 -15.57 -35.06
C GLN A 51 -12.66 -16.78 -36.01
N SER A 52 -11.51 -17.23 -36.53
CA SER A 52 -11.43 -18.45 -37.34
C SER A 52 -11.78 -19.70 -36.52
N ASN A 53 -11.57 -19.65 -35.20
CA ASN A 53 -12.02 -20.69 -34.27
C ASN A 53 -13.52 -20.59 -33.90
N ILE A 54 -14.15 -19.42 -34.10
CA ILE A 54 -15.56 -19.14 -33.79
C ILE A 54 -16.50 -19.49 -34.96
N SER A 55 -16.00 -19.52 -36.21
CA SER A 55 -16.81 -19.81 -37.40
C SER A 55 -17.34 -21.26 -37.49
N HIS A 56 -16.91 -22.16 -36.61
CA HIS A 56 -17.48 -23.50 -36.48
C HIS A 56 -18.38 -23.56 -35.23
N GLY A 57 -19.69 -23.43 -35.44
CA GLY A 57 -20.81 -23.62 -34.52
C GLY A 57 -20.49 -23.89 -33.04
N GLY A 58 -20.66 -22.86 -32.20
CA GLY A 58 -20.81 -23.00 -30.76
C GLY A 58 -20.12 -21.88 -29.99
N PHE A 59 -20.86 -20.84 -29.58
CA PHE A 59 -20.39 -19.88 -28.57
C PHE A 59 -20.04 -20.58 -27.24
N SER A 60 -20.49 -21.81 -27.05
CA SER A 60 -20.08 -22.74 -25.98
C SER A 60 -18.78 -23.51 -26.26
N SER A 61 -17.94 -23.14 -27.24
CA SER A 61 -16.73 -23.90 -27.63
C SER A 61 -15.43 -23.09 -27.49
N ALA A 62 -15.45 -21.76 -27.66
CA ALA A 62 -14.23 -20.95 -27.71
C ALA A 62 -13.56 -20.76 -26.33
N ILE A 63 -14.33 -20.40 -25.29
CA ILE A 63 -13.81 -20.31 -23.90
C ILE A 63 -13.29 -21.68 -23.41
N TRP A 64 -13.89 -22.78 -23.88
CA TRP A 64 -13.48 -24.14 -23.53
C TRP A 64 -12.17 -24.58 -24.19
N ARG A 65 -11.68 -23.84 -25.18
CA ARG A 65 -10.40 -24.12 -25.85
C ARG A 65 -9.27 -23.22 -25.36
N LEU A 66 -9.55 -22.26 -24.49
CA LEU A 66 -8.50 -21.43 -23.91
C LEU A 66 -7.53 -22.34 -23.14
N PRO A 67 -6.21 -22.25 -23.39
CA PRO A 67 -5.22 -22.93 -22.56
C PRO A 67 -5.34 -22.50 -21.09
N THR A 68 -4.88 -23.35 -20.17
CA THR A 68 -4.95 -23.06 -18.74
C THR A 68 -4.20 -21.77 -18.41
N GLU A 69 -3.09 -21.50 -19.10
CA GLU A 69 -2.26 -20.31 -18.97
C GLU A 69 -3.06 -19.04 -19.28
N ILE A 70 -3.88 -19.06 -20.33
CA ILE A 70 -4.72 -17.91 -20.71
C ILE A 70 -5.84 -17.72 -19.69
N LEU A 71 -6.43 -18.80 -19.19
CA LEU A 71 -7.43 -18.72 -18.12
C LEU A 71 -6.83 -18.14 -16.83
N THR A 72 -5.62 -18.55 -16.45
CA THR A 72 -4.96 -18.02 -15.25
C THR A 72 -4.65 -16.53 -15.38
N GLU A 73 -4.22 -16.07 -16.56
CA GLU A 73 -4.02 -14.64 -16.81
C GLU A 73 -5.34 -13.87 -16.67
N ILE A 74 -6.40 -14.34 -17.34
CA ILE A 74 -7.75 -13.73 -17.21
C ILE A 74 -8.17 -13.65 -15.74
N PHE A 75 -7.94 -14.70 -14.95
CA PHE A 75 -8.33 -14.72 -13.54
C PHE A 75 -7.59 -13.69 -12.71
N LEU A 76 -6.30 -13.44 -12.99
CA LEU A 76 -5.53 -12.39 -12.32
C LEU A 76 -6.06 -11.00 -12.68
N TYR A 77 -6.44 -10.76 -13.94
CA TYR A 77 -7.07 -9.51 -14.37
C TYR A 77 -8.46 -9.28 -13.76
N CYS A 78 -9.13 -10.31 -13.26
CA CYS A 78 -10.43 -10.17 -12.59
C CYS A 78 -10.31 -9.74 -11.12
N ILE A 79 -9.12 -9.77 -10.52
CA ILE A 79 -8.91 -9.36 -9.14
C ILE A 79 -8.68 -7.84 -9.11
N PRO A 80 -9.22 -7.12 -8.10
CA PRO A 80 -8.90 -5.71 -7.88
C PRO A 80 -7.39 -5.41 -7.92
N GLU A 81 -7.00 -4.22 -8.39
CA GLU A 81 -5.58 -3.83 -8.53
C GLU A 81 -4.84 -3.79 -7.19
N ASP A 82 -5.53 -3.42 -6.11
CA ASP A 82 -5.00 -3.48 -4.74
C ASP A 82 -4.86 -4.93 -4.23
N GLY A 83 -5.41 -5.90 -4.96
CA GLY A 83 -5.39 -7.32 -4.66
C GLY A 83 -6.31 -7.73 -3.50
N ASN A 84 -6.98 -6.77 -2.86
CA ASN A 84 -7.76 -7.00 -1.65
C ASN A 84 -9.23 -7.17 -2.00
N TRP A 85 -9.71 -8.41 -1.93
CA TRP A 85 -11.11 -8.73 -2.24
C TRP A 85 -11.81 -9.38 -1.05
N THR A 86 -13.11 -9.09 -0.90
CA THR A 86 -13.96 -9.72 0.11
C THR A 86 -14.55 -11.02 -0.45
N PRO A 87 -14.47 -12.16 0.28
CA PRO A 87 -15.07 -13.43 -0.15
C PRO A 87 -16.59 -13.43 -0.27
N ALA A 88 -17.07 -12.93 -1.41
CA ALA A 88 -18.47 -12.87 -1.79
C ALA A 88 -18.74 -13.73 -3.04
N PRO A 89 -19.89 -14.44 -3.15
CA PRO A 89 -20.18 -15.31 -4.29
C PRO A 89 -20.21 -14.61 -5.64
N TYR A 90 -20.46 -13.30 -5.64
CA TYR A 90 -20.57 -12.44 -6.82
C TYR A 90 -19.28 -11.67 -7.15
N LEU A 91 -18.23 -11.80 -6.35
CA LEU A 91 -16.92 -11.18 -6.59
C LEU A 91 -15.88 -12.22 -7.01
N ALA A 92 -14.96 -11.83 -7.89
CA ALA A 92 -13.79 -12.65 -8.16
C ALA A 92 -12.88 -12.71 -6.91
N PRO A 93 -12.15 -13.83 -6.70
CA PRO A 93 -12.10 -15.05 -7.49
C PRO A 93 -13.25 -16.04 -7.19
N MET A 94 -14.16 -15.74 -6.25
CA MET A 94 -15.23 -16.67 -5.89
C MET A 94 -16.22 -16.90 -7.03
N LEU A 95 -16.57 -15.85 -7.76
CA LEU A 95 -17.37 -15.92 -8.99
C LEU A 95 -16.74 -16.87 -10.03
N LEU A 96 -15.41 -16.88 -10.15
CA LEU A 96 -14.70 -17.74 -11.11
C LEU A 96 -14.92 -19.23 -10.80
N THR A 97 -15.21 -19.58 -9.54
CA THR A 97 -15.51 -20.96 -9.13
C THR A 97 -16.92 -21.42 -9.45
N THR A 98 -17.81 -20.52 -9.91
CA THR A 98 -19.21 -20.83 -10.20
C THR A 98 -19.56 -20.82 -11.68
N VAL A 99 -18.69 -20.30 -12.56
CA VAL A 99 -18.92 -20.19 -14.02
C VAL A 99 -19.12 -21.55 -14.70
N CYS A 100 -18.12 -22.42 -14.65
CA CYS A 100 -18.19 -23.79 -15.18
C CYS A 100 -17.23 -24.72 -14.44
N GLN A 101 -17.33 -26.03 -14.67
CA GLN A 101 -16.49 -27.02 -14.01
C GLN A 101 -14.99 -26.76 -14.27
N ARG A 102 -14.60 -26.47 -15.52
CA ARG A 102 -13.21 -26.22 -15.88
C ARG A 102 -12.64 -24.98 -15.18
N TRP A 103 -13.39 -23.89 -15.13
CA TRP A 103 -12.97 -22.67 -14.44
C TRP A 103 -12.83 -22.89 -12.94
N ARG A 104 -13.77 -23.64 -12.34
CA ARG A 104 -13.68 -24.05 -10.94
C ARG A 104 -12.42 -24.85 -10.68
N GLU A 105 -12.12 -25.84 -11.51
CA GLU A 105 -10.92 -26.67 -11.37
C GLU A 105 -9.65 -25.82 -11.44
N VAL A 106 -9.55 -24.90 -12.42
CA VAL A 106 -8.38 -24.01 -12.53
C VAL A 106 -8.29 -23.06 -11.34
N ALA A 107 -9.37 -22.34 -11.00
CA ALA A 107 -9.38 -21.33 -9.94
C ALA A 107 -9.10 -21.93 -8.55
N VAL A 108 -9.72 -23.07 -8.21
CA VAL A 108 -9.49 -23.75 -6.93
C VAL A 108 -8.06 -24.29 -6.82
N ASN A 109 -7.46 -24.70 -7.94
CA ASN A 109 -6.08 -25.19 -7.99
C ASN A 109 -5.03 -24.08 -8.21
N MET A 110 -5.42 -22.81 -8.12
CA MET A 110 -4.53 -21.66 -8.30
C MET A 110 -4.34 -20.91 -6.97
N PRO A 111 -3.39 -21.33 -6.10
CA PRO A 111 -3.17 -20.73 -4.79
C PRO A 111 -2.95 -19.22 -4.79
N SER A 112 -2.38 -18.66 -5.86
CA SER A 112 -2.11 -17.23 -5.97
C SER A 112 -3.36 -16.35 -5.89
N LEU A 113 -4.52 -16.84 -6.32
CA LEU A 113 -5.79 -16.10 -6.23
C LEU A 113 -6.25 -15.93 -4.77
N TRP A 114 -5.81 -16.81 -3.87
CA TRP A 114 -6.34 -16.94 -2.51
C TRP A 114 -5.40 -16.38 -1.42
N ARG A 115 -4.38 -15.59 -1.82
CA ARG A 115 -3.34 -15.08 -0.91
C ARG A 115 -3.65 -13.73 -0.28
N ARG A 116 -4.44 -12.91 -0.98
CA ARG A 116 -4.82 -11.55 -0.56
C ARG A 116 -6.32 -11.54 -0.31
N LEU A 117 -6.75 -11.24 0.92
CA LEU A 117 -8.15 -11.34 1.34
C LEU A 117 -8.51 -10.19 2.25
N ARG A 118 -9.72 -9.64 2.07
CA ARG A 118 -10.36 -8.76 3.03
C ARG A 118 -11.35 -9.56 3.87
N LEU A 119 -11.19 -9.53 5.19
CA LEU A 119 -12.01 -10.27 6.15
C LEU A 119 -12.70 -9.28 7.10
N GLU A 120 -14.02 -9.29 7.06
CA GLU A 120 -14.83 -8.38 7.88
C GLU A 120 -15.50 -9.14 9.04
N ALA A 121 -15.35 -8.63 10.28
CA ALA A 121 -16.06 -9.09 11.48
C ALA A 121 -17.30 -8.22 11.78
N GLY A 122 -18.21 -8.73 12.61
CA GLY A 122 -19.29 -7.91 13.21
C GLY A 122 -20.58 -7.71 12.42
N HIS A 123 -20.78 -8.38 11.28
CA HIS A 123 -22.02 -8.30 10.46
C HIS A 123 -22.73 -9.65 10.29
N GLY A 124 -24.05 -9.72 10.54
CA GLY A 124 -24.92 -10.83 10.09
C GLY A 124 -24.42 -12.28 10.35
N ASP A 125 -24.65 -13.17 9.37
CA ASP A 125 -24.32 -14.61 9.42
C ASP A 125 -22.80 -14.85 9.36
N TRP A 126 -22.14 -14.76 10.52
CA TRP A 126 -20.72 -15.04 10.68
C TRP A 126 -20.35 -16.46 10.25
N GLN A 127 -21.18 -17.45 10.54
CA GLN A 127 -20.88 -18.86 10.25
C GLN A 127 -20.67 -19.09 8.75
N GLN A 128 -21.54 -18.53 7.91
CA GLN A 128 -21.38 -18.61 6.45
C GLN A 128 -20.12 -17.89 5.96
N ARG A 129 -19.81 -16.71 6.52
CA ARG A 129 -18.61 -15.95 6.13
C ARG A 129 -17.33 -16.65 6.56
N ALA A 130 -17.27 -17.12 7.81
CA ALA A 130 -16.17 -17.91 8.34
C ALA A 130 -15.90 -19.17 7.50
N TYR A 131 -16.95 -19.89 7.06
CA TYR A 131 -16.78 -21.03 6.15
C TYR A 131 -16.13 -20.64 4.81
N ARG A 132 -16.54 -19.50 4.22
CA ARG A 132 -15.95 -19.00 2.98
C ARG A 132 -14.51 -18.56 3.20
N TYR A 133 -14.24 -17.83 4.27
CA TYR A 133 -12.91 -17.36 4.64
C TYR A 133 -11.96 -18.55 4.84
N ASP A 134 -12.34 -19.53 5.66
CA ASP A 134 -11.57 -20.76 5.87
C ASP A 134 -11.33 -21.53 4.55
N SER A 135 -12.36 -21.64 3.70
CA SER A 135 -12.22 -22.28 2.39
C SER A 135 -11.21 -21.56 1.49
N CYS A 136 -11.17 -20.22 1.53
CA CYS A 136 -10.19 -19.43 0.78
C CYS A 136 -8.79 -19.59 1.36
N LEU A 137 -8.65 -19.50 2.68
CA LEU A 137 -7.38 -19.67 3.39
C LEU A 137 -6.76 -21.05 3.13
N LYS A 138 -7.56 -22.14 3.14
CA LYS A 138 -7.09 -23.49 2.77
C LYS A 138 -6.58 -23.58 1.33
N ARG A 139 -7.19 -22.84 0.40
CA ARG A 139 -6.79 -22.83 -1.02
C ARG A 139 -5.47 -22.11 -1.27
N SER A 140 -5.00 -21.30 -0.33
CA SER A 140 -3.64 -20.73 -0.38
C SER A 140 -2.53 -21.79 -0.29
N ARG A 141 -2.85 -23.01 0.19
CA ARG A 141 -1.94 -24.17 0.29
C ARG A 141 -0.63 -23.87 1.04
N GLY A 142 -0.71 -23.16 2.16
CA GLY A 142 0.47 -22.88 2.98
C GLY A 142 1.36 -21.76 2.44
N ARG A 143 0.93 -21.03 1.41
CA ARG A 143 1.66 -19.87 0.89
C ARG A 143 1.46 -18.66 1.80
N GLN A 144 2.42 -17.74 1.75
CA GLN A 144 2.36 -16.49 2.50
C GLN A 144 1.10 -15.69 2.16
N LEU A 145 0.37 -15.31 3.19
CA LEU A 145 -0.89 -14.57 3.17
C LEU A 145 -0.64 -13.08 3.45
N SER A 146 -1.45 -12.25 2.79
CA SER A 146 -1.60 -10.83 3.08
C SER A 146 -3.08 -10.58 3.34
N LEU A 147 -3.42 -10.18 4.55
CA LEU A 147 -4.81 -10.08 4.99
C LEU A 147 -5.14 -8.65 5.38
N THR A 148 -6.30 -8.16 4.94
CA THR A 148 -6.91 -6.93 5.47
C THR A 148 -8.05 -7.34 6.37
N LEU A 149 -8.01 -6.92 7.63
CA LEU A 149 -9.04 -7.20 8.60
C LEU A 149 -9.77 -5.91 8.97
N GLU A 150 -11.10 -5.96 8.90
CA GLU A 150 -11.98 -4.86 9.26
C GLU A 150 -12.92 -5.33 10.37
N CYS A 151 -13.02 -4.58 11.47
CA CYS A 151 -13.94 -4.89 12.56
C CYS A 151 -14.68 -3.65 13.04
N HIS A 152 -16.01 -3.67 12.96
CA HIS A 152 -16.85 -2.52 13.29
C HIS A 152 -17.20 -2.38 14.78
N ASN A 153 -17.09 -3.46 15.56
CA ASN A 153 -17.36 -3.45 17.01
C ASN A 153 -16.09 -3.65 17.85
N ASN A 154 -14.92 -3.68 17.21
CA ASN A 154 -13.62 -4.06 17.76
C ASN A 154 -13.57 -5.43 18.46
N ASP A 155 -14.57 -6.29 18.30
CA ASP A 155 -14.46 -7.68 18.69
C ASP A 155 -13.69 -8.46 17.63
N TRP A 156 -12.44 -8.77 17.92
CA TRP A 156 -11.57 -9.55 17.05
C TRP A 156 -11.64 -11.05 17.36
N THR A 157 -12.44 -11.49 18.34
CA THR A 157 -12.41 -12.87 18.83
C THR A 157 -12.75 -13.88 17.75
N GLU A 158 -13.76 -13.61 16.91
CA GLU A 158 -14.13 -14.57 15.88
C GLU A 158 -13.07 -14.65 14.77
N LEU A 159 -12.54 -13.51 14.32
CA LEU A 159 -11.44 -13.48 13.36
C LEU A 159 -10.19 -14.15 13.92
N ARG A 160 -9.85 -13.89 15.19
CA ARG A 160 -8.72 -14.55 15.86
C ARG A 160 -8.88 -16.06 15.88
N SER A 161 -10.07 -16.55 16.24
CA SER A 161 -10.36 -18.00 16.27
C SER A 161 -10.21 -18.64 14.89
N LEU A 162 -10.65 -17.95 13.83
CA LEU A 162 -10.55 -18.39 12.44
C LEU A 162 -9.11 -18.39 11.94
N LEU A 163 -8.31 -17.38 12.32
CA LEU A 163 -6.96 -17.18 11.83
C LEU A 163 -5.91 -17.99 12.60
N GLN A 164 -6.25 -18.52 13.79
CA GLN A 164 -5.34 -19.30 14.62
C GLN A 164 -4.55 -20.40 13.87
N PRO A 165 -5.15 -21.18 12.93
CA PRO A 165 -4.41 -22.20 12.18
C PRO A 165 -3.43 -21.65 11.13
N TYR A 166 -3.52 -20.35 10.82
CA TYR A 166 -2.82 -19.69 9.72
C TYR A 166 -1.81 -18.63 10.19
N VAL A 167 -1.62 -18.45 11.51
CA VAL A 167 -0.77 -17.38 12.09
C VAL A 167 0.67 -17.38 11.58
N ASP A 168 1.23 -18.55 11.27
CA ASP A 168 2.59 -18.68 10.73
C ASP A 168 2.68 -18.35 9.23
N GLN A 169 1.55 -18.35 8.52
CA GLN A 169 1.48 -18.05 7.09
C GLN A 169 1.23 -16.57 6.80
N ILE A 170 0.74 -15.81 7.80
CA ILE A 170 0.41 -14.39 7.66
C ILE A 170 1.70 -13.57 7.70
N LEU A 171 2.06 -12.99 6.56
CA LEU A 171 3.27 -12.18 6.41
C LEU A 171 2.96 -10.69 6.38
N SER A 172 1.80 -10.31 5.86
CA SER A 172 1.32 -8.92 5.80
C SER A 172 -0.09 -8.84 6.39
N LEU A 173 -0.30 -7.88 7.27
CA LEU A 173 -1.57 -7.69 7.95
C LEU A 173 -1.95 -6.22 7.93
N SER A 174 -3.14 -5.89 7.43
CA SER A 174 -3.72 -4.56 7.51
C SER A 174 -4.91 -4.58 8.47
N LEU A 175 -4.93 -3.71 9.46
CA LEU A 175 -5.97 -3.63 10.49
C LEU A 175 -6.68 -2.29 10.42
N GLY A 176 -7.99 -2.31 10.20
CA GLY A 176 -8.86 -1.15 10.36
C GLY A 176 -9.50 -1.13 11.75
N PHE A 177 -9.27 -0.06 12.52
CA PHE A 177 -9.96 0.15 13.80
C PHE A 177 -11.08 1.19 13.63
N PHE A 178 -12.28 0.80 14.08
CA PHE A 178 -13.48 1.64 14.04
C PHE A 178 -14.06 1.67 15.47
N THR A 179 -13.84 2.74 16.23
CA THR A 179 -14.44 3.06 17.55
C THR A 179 -14.46 1.98 18.65
N GLY A 180 -13.52 1.98 19.62
CA GLY A 180 -13.57 1.10 20.82
C GLY A 180 -12.26 0.37 21.22
N ALA A 181 -12.31 -0.38 22.32
CA ALA A 181 -11.14 -0.89 23.07
C ALA A 181 -10.87 -2.41 22.91
N GLY A 182 -11.03 -2.95 21.70
CA GLY A 182 -10.64 -4.33 21.41
C GLY A 182 -9.24 -4.39 20.80
N SER A 183 -8.33 -5.16 21.42
CA SER A 183 -6.96 -5.34 20.93
C SER A 183 -6.81 -6.72 20.28
N LEU A 184 -6.39 -6.74 19.02
CA LEU A 184 -5.78 -7.92 18.42
C LEU A 184 -4.32 -7.98 18.91
N VAL A 185 -3.94 -9.08 19.53
CA VAL A 185 -2.55 -9.28 19.97
C VAL A 185 -1.71 -9.63 18.74
N VAL A 186 -1.09 -8.62 18.13
CA VAL A 186 -0.26 -8.78 16.94
C VAL A 186 0.91 -9.76 17.18
N ALA A 187 1.34 -9.90 18.44
CA ALA A 187 2.36 -10.86 18.85
C ALA A 187 2.02 -12.33 18.51
N ASP A 188 0.75 -12.67 18.28
CA ASP A 188 0.35 -14.02 17.89
C ASP A 188 0.84 -14.39 16.47
N PHE A 189 1.06 -13.40 15.60
CA PHE A 189 1.48 -13.61 14.20
C PHE A 189 3.00 -13.69 14.07
N ARG A 190 3.55 -14.89 14.27
CA ARG A 190 5.00 -15.13 14.32
C ARG A 190 5.73 -14.84 12.99
N GLY A 191 5.04 -15.04 11.87
CA GLY A 191 5.56 -14.81 10.52
C GLY A 191 5.39 -13.38 10.01
N LEU A 192 4.84 -12.47 10.81
CA LEU A 192 4.47 -11.13 10.36
C LEU A 192 5.71 -10.27 10.06
N ASP A 193 5.80 -9.82 8.82
CA ASP A 193 6.86 -8.95 8.31
C ASP A 193 6.36 -7.51 8.11
N GLU A 194 5.11 -7.35 7.67
CA GLU A 194 4.46 -6.06 7.45
C GLU A 194 3.16 -5.93 8.26
N LEU A 195 3.04 -4.83 9.00
CA LEU A 195 1.81 -4.42 9.66
C LEU A 195 1.38 -3.04 9.14
N VAL A 196 0.13 -2.93 8.73
CA VAL A 196 -0.54 -1.67 8.40
C VAL A 196 -1.69 -1.48 9.38
N ILE A 197 -1.77 -0.32 10.00
CA ILE A 197 -2.88 0.08 10.86
C ILE A 197 -3.46 1.36 10.27
N TYR A 198 -4.76 1.38 10.02
CA TYR A 198 -5.48 2.57 9.61
C TYR A 198 -6.73 2.73 10.48
N THR A 199 -7.19 3.97 10.63
CA THR A 199 -8.33 4.30 11.49
C THR A 199 -9.27 5.25 10.79
N ASP A 200 -10.53 5.29 11.22
CA ASP A 200 -11.55 6.19 10.67
C ASP A 200 -11.45 7.64 11.20
N GLY A 201 -10.34 7.99 11.86
CA GLY A 201 -10.14 9.29 12.49
C GLY A 201 -10.75 9.42 13.90
N SER A 202 -11.40 8.37 14.43
CA SER A 202 -11.79 8.33 15.84
C SER A 202 -10.58 8.03 16.73
N ASP A 203 -10.35 8.78 17.82
CA ASP A 203 -9.19 8.65 18.73
C ASP A 203 -9.04 7.22 19.30
N PRO A 204 -8.20 6.34 18.73
CA PRO A 204 -8.11 4.94 19.13
C PRO A 204 -6.83 4.69 19.94
N ILE A 205 -6.26 5.76 20.50
CA ILE A 205 -4.89 5.87 21.00
C ILE A 205 -4.54 4.69 21.93
N LEU A 206 -5.44 4.32 22.84
CA LEU A 206 -5.18 3.25 23.81
C LEU A 206 -5.14 1.84 23.17
N SER A 207 -6.01 1.56 22.20
CA SER A 207 -6.10 0.23 21.57
C SER A 207 -4.90 -0.05 20.65
N VAL A 208 -4.49 0.98 19.89
CA VAL A 208 -3.32 0.90 19.01
C VAL A 208 -2.06 0.77 19.86
N THR A 209 -1.88 1.61 20.88
CA THR A 209 -0.69 1.61 21.77
C THR A 209 -0.38 0.23 22.34
N HIS A 210 -1.40 -0.50 22.81
CA HIS A 210 -1.18 -1.87 23.31
C HIS A 210 -0.74 -2.83 22.19
N SER A 211 -1.32 -2.71 21.01
CA SER A 211 -1.04 -3.59 19.86
C SER A 211 0.37 -3.38 19.30
N ILE A 212 0.86 -2.13 19.28
CA ILE A 212 2.23 -1.79 18.82
C ILE A 212 3.29 -1.87 19.93
N ALA A 213 2.91 -2.04 21.20
CA ALA A 213 3.86 -2.26 22.29
C ALA A 213 4.50 -3.66 22.26
N GLN A 214 3.83 -4.62 21.62
CA GLN A 214 4.23 -6.03 21.56
C GLN A 214 4.41 -6.51 20.11
N LEU A 215 5.14 -5.74 19.30
CA LEU A 215 5.41 -6.13 17.92
C LEU A 215 6.32 -7.37 17.89
N PRO A 216 6.07 -8.33 16.98
CA PRO A 216 6.98 -9.45 16.75
C PRO A 216 8.36 -8.96 16.31
N SER A 217 9.43 -9.61 16.77
CA SER A 217 10.80 -9.29 16.35
C SER A 217 11.11 -9.63 14.88
N SER A 218 10.24 -10.39 14.23
CA SER A 218 10.28 -10.66 12.78
C SER A 218 9.83 -9.47 11.94
N MET A 219 9.13 -8.49 12.53
CA MET A 219 8.51 -7.40 11.80
C MET A 219 9.55 -6.39 11.30
N ARG A 220 9.41 -6.01 10.03
CA ARG A 220 10.32 -5.10 9.32
C ARG A 220 9.64 -3.82 8.83
N SER A 221 8.35 -3.91 8.51
CA SER A 221 7.58 -2.80 7.96
C SER A 221 6.39 -2.49 8.86
N LEU A 222 6.30 -1.23 9.32
CA LEU A 222 5.15 -0.72 10.07
C LEU A 222 4.59 0.52 9.37
N LYS A 223 3.28 0.52 9.11
CA LYS A 223 2.55 1.67 8.56
C LYS A 223 1.40 2.04 9.50
N LEU A 224 1.43 3.25 10.04
CA LEU A 224 0.37 3.83 10.88
C LEU A 224 -0.27 4.99 10.11
N MET A 225 -1.40 4.70 9.45
CA MET A 225 -2.13 5.64 8.59
C MET A 225 -3.27 6.28 9.36
N ASP A 226 -3.59 7.53 9.04
CA ASP A 226 -4.76 8.27 9.57
C ASP A 226 -4.81 8.28 11.11
N LEU A 227 -3.63 8.22 11.74
CA LEU A 227 -3.43 8.09 13.19
C LEU A 227 -2.47 9.15 13.68
N TRP A 228 -2.95 10.20 14.32
CA TRP A 228 -2.07 11.20 14.92
C TRP A 228 -1.37 10.62 16.14
N PHE A 229 -0.17 10.10 15.89
CA PHE A 229 0.54 9.33 16.87
C PHE A 229 1.39 10.23 17.77
N ASN A 230 0.98 10.37 19.03
CA ASN A 230 1.77 11.08 20.01
C ASN A 230 2.97 10.23 20.44
N LEU A 231 4.13 10.52 19.86
CA LEU A 231 5.38 9.80 20.09
C LEU A 231 5.87 9.88 21.55
N LYS A 232 5.35 10.79 22.40
CA LYS A 232 5.67 10.80 23.84
C LYS A 232 5.11 9.59 24.58
N LEU A 233 4.09 8.94 24.02
CA LEU A 233 3.56 7.68 24.54
C LEU A 233 4.54 6.51 24.33
N LEU A 234 5.58 6.68 23.49
CA LEU A 234 6.57 5.64 23.21
C LEU A 234 7.49 5.29 24.39
N SER A 235 7.55 6.10 25.45
CA SER A 235 8.44 5.85 26.59
C SER A 235 8.16 4.54 27.33
N GLY A 236 6.98 3.94 27.13
CA GLY A 236 6.60 2.64 27.70
C GLY A 236 6.82 1.43 26.79
N PHE A 237 7.32 1.63 25.56
CA PHE A 237 7.41 0.57 24.56
C PHE A 237 8.65 -0.29 24.74
N ASN A 238 8.57 -1.56 24.33
CA ASN A 238 9.73 -2.44 24.29
C ASN A 238 10.68 -1.99 23.16
N PRO A 239 11.87 -1.45 23.47
CA PRO A 239 12.79 -0.94 22.45
C PRO A 239 13.26 -2.03 21.48
N LEU A 240 13.27 -3.28 21.93
CA LEU A 240 13.70 -4.43 21.11
C LEU A 240 12.74 -4.72 19.95
N ALA A 241 11.46 -4.38 20.09
CA ALA A 241 10.45 -4.67 19.08
C ALA A 241 10.52 -3.67 17.90
N TRP A 242 10.96 -2.44 18.16
CA TRP A 242 11.11 -1.39 17.14
C TRP A 242 12.49 -1.44 16.48
N ALA A 243 13.48 -2.04 17.14
CA ALA A 243 14.83 -2.17 16.60
C ALA A 243 14.92 -3.04 15.34
N SER A 244 13.96 -3.93 15.08
CA SER A 244 13.94 -4.76 13.86
C SER A 244 13.40 -4.03 12.63
N LEU A 245 12.77 -2.87 12.80
CA LEU A 245 12.11 -2.15 11.72
C LEU A 245 13.11 -1.55 10.73
N THR A 246 12.87 -1.79 9.45
CA THR A 246 13.61 -1.22 8.32
C THR A 246 12.77 -0.20 7.55
N ASN A 247 11.45 -0.29 7.65
CA ASN A 247 10.50 0.58 6.96
C ASN A 247 9.44 1.05 7.95
N LEU A 248 9.25 2.37 8.01
CA LEU A 248 8.28 2.98 8.91
C LEU A 248 7.55 4.10 8.19
N GLU A 249 6.23 4.08 8.26
CA GLU A 249 5.36 5.14 7.76
C GLU A 249 4.41 5.54 8.88
N ILE A 250 4.44 6.80 9.29
CA ILE A 250 3.67 7.27 10.44
C ILE A 250 3.07 8.64 10.19
N VAL A 251 1.91 8.87 10.79
CA VAL A 251 1.35 10.22 10.93
C VAL A 251 1.70 10.76 12.33
N VAL A 252 2.26 11.95 12.41
CA VAL A 252 2.76 12.56 13.67
C VAL A 252 2.10 13.91 13.95
N ASP A 253 1.92 14.20 15.24
CA ASP A 253 1.37 15.46 15.76
C ASP A 253 2.43 16.57 15.92
N GLY A 254 3.72 16.24 15.79
CA GLY A 254 4.82 17.20 15.83
C GLY A 254 6.18 16.54 15.57
N LEU A 255 7.21 17.36 15.34
CA LEU A 255 8.57 16.88 15.05
C LEU A 255 9.44 16.68 16.29
N ASP A 256 9.02 17.17 17.46
CA ASP A 256 9.80 17.13 18.71
C ASP A 256 10.32 15.74 19.07
N SER A 257 9.59 14.71 18.64
CA SER A 257 9.88 13.31 18.96
C SER A 257 10.60 12.55 17.84
N PHE A 258 10.95 13.23 16.75
CA PHE A 258 11.69 12.64 15.63
C PHE A 258 13.03 12.04 16.05
N PRO A 259 13.87 12.71 16.86
CA PRO A 259 15.11 12.10 17.36
C PRO A 259 14.83 10.87 18.24
N CYS A 260 13.78 10.91 19.06
CA CYS A 260 13.40 9.75 19.88
C CYS A 260 13.00 8.55 19.03
N LEU A 261 12.25 8.77 17.94
CA LEU A 261 11.87 7.73 16.98
C LEU A 261 13.09 7.08 16.33
N LEU A 262 14.04 7.89 15.84
CA LEU A 262 15.27 7.38 15.24
C LEU A 262 16.13 6.58 16.24
N ARG A 263 16.10 6.91 17.54
CA ARG A 263 16.77 6.11 18.58
C ARG A 263 16.08 4.76 18.81
N LEU A 264 14.76 4.68 18.65
CA LEU A 264 13.99 3.45 18.83
C LEU A 264 14.15 2.48 17.63
N CYS A 265 14.43 3.01 16.44
CA CYS A 265 14.55 2.23 15.21
C CYS A 265 15.97 2.30 14.61
N PRO A 266 17.03 1.82 15.28
CA PRO A 266 18.41 1.97 14.80
C PRO A 266 18.69 1.34 13.42
N ASN A 267 17.88 0.37 12.99
CA ASN A 267 18.03 -0.31 11.69
C ASN A 267 17.15 0.28 10.59
N LEU A 268 16.53 1.44 10.83
CA LEU A 268 15.58 2.03 9.90
C LEU A 268 16.27 2.48 8.60
N SER A 269 15.79 1.98 7.47
CA SER A 269 16.32 2.28 6.13
C SER A 269 15.43 3.25 5.35
N SER A 270 14.13 3.22 5.61
CA SER A 270 13.13 4.08 4.97
C SER A 270 12.15 4.60 6.00
N LEU A 271 11.97 5.92 6.01
CA LEU A 271 11.02 6.60 6.89
C LEU A 271 10.14 7.54 6.08
N THR A 272 8.83 7.39 6.22
CA THR A 272 7.83 8.35 5.74
C THR A 272 7.12 8.95 6.94
N MET A 273 7.10 10.28 7.01
CA MET A 273 6.36 11.02 8.01
C MET A 273 5.36 11.95 7.35
N ILE A 274 4.13 11.90 7.84
CA ILE A 274 3.04 12.76 7.43
C ILE A 274 2.57 13.52 8.67
N GLY A 275 2.32 14.82 8.61
CA GLY A 275 1.79 15.48 9.80
C GLY A 275 1.85 16.99 9.81
N ILE A 276 1.44 17.55 10.94
CA ILE A 276 1.52 18.97 11.24
C ILE A 276 2.85 19.19 11.96
N PHE A 277 3.76 19.94 11.34
CA PHE A 277 5.11 20.11 11.86
C PHE A 277 5.25 21.44 12.59
N THR A 278 5.48 21.38 13.90
CA THR A 278 5.93 22.51 14.70
C THR A 278 7.46 22.60 14.70
N ALA A 279 8.00 23.81 14.85
CA ALA A 279 9.44 24.02 14.93
C ALA A 279 10.03 23.34 16.17
N ILE A 280 11.20 22.71 16.02
CA ILE A 280 11.90 22.03 17.09
C ILE A 280 13.04 22.91 17.62
N GLU A 281 13.14 23.04 18.95
CA GLU A 281 14.33 23.57 19.62
C GLU A 281 15.22 22.39 20.07
N THR A 282 16.17 21.97 19.23
CA THR A 282 17.14 20.92 19.62
C THR A 282 18.54 21.49 19.86
N SER A 283 19.20 21.02 20.92
CA SER A 283 20.55 21.45 21.30
C SER A 283 21.68 20.63 20.67
N GLU A 284 21.45 19.38 20.26
CA GLU A 284 22.48 18.51 19.66
C GLU A 284 21.90 17.59 18.55
N PRO A 285 22.58 17.46 17.40
CA PRO A 285 22.12 16.64 16.28
C PRO A 285 22.27 15.15 16.57
N LEU A 286 21.19 14.38 16.39
CA LEU A 286 21.21 12.93 16.45
C LEU A 286 21.73 12.33 15.13
N THR A 287 22.74 11.48 15.21
CA THR A 287 23.21 10.72 14.03
C THR A 287 22.45 9.40 13.89
N HIS A 288 21.90 9.13 12.70
CA HIS A 288 21.28 7.84 12.37
C HIS A 288 21.94 7.22 11.14
N ALA A 289 22.66 6.12 11.35
CA ALA A 289 23.60 5.58 10.35
C ALA A 289 22.95 4.85 9.17
N ASN A 290 21.76 4.27 9.33
CA ASN A 290 21.21 3.33 8.33
C ASN A 290 20.12 3.92 7.42
N LEU A 291 19.70 5.18 7.64
CA LEU A 291 18.54 5.75 6.96
C LEU A 291 18.92 6.18 5.54
N GLN A 292 18.33 5.53 4.54
CA GLN A 292 18.63 5.73 3.12
C GLN A 292 17.56 6.53 2.40
N SER A 293 16.31 6.45 2.85
CA SER A 293 15.18 7.16 2.26
C SER A 293 14.38 7.89 3.34
N LEU A 294 14.15 9.18 3.14
CA LEU A 294 13.33 10.01 4.03
C LEU A 294 12.27 10.74 3.20
N ARG A 295 10.99 10.54 3.54
CA ARG A 295 9.85 11.27 2.98
C ARG A 295 9.16 12.06 4.08
N ILE A 296 8.95 13.35 3.86
CA ILE A 296 8.30 14.25 4.80
C ILE A 296 7.16 14.95 4.06
N SER A 297 5.93 14.82 4.56
CA SER A 297 4.76 15.48 3.99
C SER A 297 4.04 16.28 5.06
N GLY A 298 3.97 17.59 4.89
CA GLY A 298 3.19 18.47 5.75
C GLY A 298 1.70 18.49 5.41
N ASP A 299 0.92 19.17 6.25
CA ASP A 299 -0.46 19.56 5.95
C ASP A 299 -0.51 20.99 5.36
N LEU A 300 -1.33 21.19 4.33
CA LEU A 300 -1.41 22.41 3.51
C LEU A 300 -2.03 23.62 4.24
N HIS A 301 -2.46 23.45 5.49
CA HIS A 301 -3.32 24.40 6.20
C HIS A 301 -2.62 25.44 7.08
N LEU A 302 -1.28 25.45 7.16
CA LEU A 302 -0.56 26.45 7.96
C LEU A 302 0.25 27.40 7.08
N ASP A 303 -0.21 28.65 7.04
CA ASP A 303 0.51 29.79 6.48
C ASP A 303 1.89 29.90 7.12
N SER A 304 2.94 29.77 6.31
CA SER A 304 4.30 30.26 6.61
C SER A 304 4.90 29.80 7.94
N ILE A 305 5.06 28.49 8.13
CA ILE A 305 6.03 28.03 9.13
C ILE A 305 7.43 28.18 8.50
N GLY A 306 8.31 28.91 9.19
CA GLY A 306 9.72 29.04 8.82
C GLY A 306 10.50 27.75 9.08
N SER A 307 11.77 27.90 9.46
CA SER A 307 12.65 26.81 9.92
C SER A 307 11.91 25.76 10.76
N LEU A 308 11.88 24.52 10.30
CA LEU A 308 11.32 23.40 11.07
C LEU A 308 12.28 22.94 12.17
N GLY A 309 13.56 23.36 12.14
CA GLY A 309 14.62 22.86 13.03
C GLY A 309 14.96 21.38 12.84
N LEU A 310 14.20 20.68 11.99
CA LEU A 310 14.34 19.24 11.72
C LEU A 310 15.73 18.88 11.24
N PHE A 311 16.23 19.64 10.26
CA PHE A 311 17.51 19.37 9.66
C PHE A 311 18.62 19.59 10.68
N ASP A 312 18.56 20.64 11.49
CA ASP A 312 19.53 20.90 12.56
C ASP A 312 19.57 19.80 13.63
N ALA A 313 18.45 19.14 13.89
CA ALA A 313 18.32 18.08 14.88
C ALA A 313 18.96 16.74 14.48
N ILE A 314 19.43 16.57 13.23
CA ILE A 314 19.85 15.27 12.70
C ILE A 314 21.13 15.29 11.85
N ALA A 315 21.77 14.12 11.75
CA ALA A 315 22.80 13.79 10.78
C ALA A 315 22.52 12.40 10.19
N LEU A 316 22.44 12.30 8.86
CA LEU A 316 22.02 11.09 8.15
C LEU A 316 23.05 10.69 7.09
N PRO A 317 24.18 10.05 7.46
CA PRO A 317 25.32 9.83 6.56
C PRO A 317 25.02 8.93 5.35
N ASP A 318 24.11 7.96 5.49
CA ASP A 318 23.75 7.03 4.40
C ASP A 318 22.52 7.47 3.59
N LEU A 319 22.04 8.71 3.78
CA LEU A 319 20.85 9.20 3.07
C LEU A 319 21.10 9.31 1.56
N ARG A 320 20.23 8.67 0.78
CA ARG A 320 20.29 8.61 -0.70
C ARG A 320 19.12 9.30 -1.38
N ALA A 321 17.94 9.26 -0.76
CA ALA A 321 16.73 9.87 -1.28
C ALA A 321 16.04 10.72 -0.22
N LEU A 322 15.70 11.95 -0.58
CA LEU A 322 14.88 12.85 0.23
C LEU A 322 13.71 13.35 -0.60
N GLU A 323 12.49 13.15 -0.10
CA GLU A 323 11.28 13.73 -0.68
C GLU A 323 10.56 14.58 0.34
N VAL A 324 10.22 15.80 -0.07
CA VAL A 324 9.51 16.74 0.81
C VAL A 324 8.30 17.33 0.08
N ARG A 325 7.15 17.35 0.77
CA ARG A 325 5.88 17.89 0.26
C ARG A 325 5.23 18.79 1.31
N ASN A 326 4.50 19.82 0.87
CA ASN A 326 3.61 20.63 1.70
C ASN A 326 4.25 21.21 2.97
N ILE A 327 5.53 21.61 2.92
CA ILE A 327 6.23 22.20 4.08
C ILE A 327 6.28 23.74 4.02
N GLY A 328 5.71 24.37 2.99
CA GLY A 328 5.80 25.82 2.82
C GLY A 328 7.19 26.26 2.38
N GLN A 329 7.82 27.18 3.11
CA GLN A 329 9.10 27.77 2.73
C GLN A 329 10.26 26.76 2.91
N TRP A 330 11.05 26.55 1.87
CA TRP A 330 12.20 25.64 1.95
C TRP A 330 13.31 26.19 2.88
N PRO A 331 13.73 25.45 3.93
CA PRO A 331 14.79 25.87 4.84
C PRO A 331 16.19 25.65 4.23
N HIS A 332 16.55 26.52 3.28
CA HIS A 332 17.74 26.36 2.44
C HIS A 332 19.07 26.29 3.22
N GLU A 333 19.28 27.20 4.17
CA GLU A 333 20.55 27.25 4.92
C GLU A 333 20.69 26.08 5.90
N GLU A 334 19.60 25.67 6.58
CA GLU A 334 19.59 24.49 7.44
C GLU A 334 19.89 23.22 6.66
N PHE A 335 19.29 23.08 5.47
CA PHE A 335 19.53 21.91 4.64
C PHE A 335 20.99 21.84 4.18
N LYS A 336 21.61 22.98 3.82
CA LYS A 336 23.05 23.03 3.52
C LYS A 336 23.92 22.66 4.72
N ALA A 337 23.57 23.15 5.91
CA ALA A 337 24.26 22.78 7.15
C ALA A 337 24.11 21.27 7.43
N PHE A 338 22.93 20.71 7.21
CA PHE A 338 22.64 19.28 7.31
C PHE A 338 23.45 18.44 6.34
N LEU A 339 23.56 18.85 5.07
CA LEU A 339 24.37 18.14 4.07
C LEU A 339 25.85 18.13 4.46
N THR A 340 26.36 19.28 4.93
CA THR A 340 27.75 19.40 5.41
C THR A 340 28.01 18.51 6.62
N ARG A 341 27.05 18.47 7.56
CA ARG A 341 27.14 17.66 8.79
C ARG A 341 26.99 16.16 8.51
N SER A 342 26.09 15.77 7.61
CA SER A 342 25.80 14.37 7.30
C SER A 342 26.82 13.76 6.36
N GLN A 343 27.44 14.56 5.49
CA GLN A 343 28.36 14.08 4.45
C GLN A 343 27.75 12.94 3.60
N CYS A 344 26.45 13.02 3.35
CA CYS A 344 25.70 11.99 2.65
C CYS A 344 25.86 12.07 1.13
N HIS A 345 25.64 10.94 0.45
CA HIS A 345 25.68 10.84 -1.00
C HIS A 345 24.26 10.85 -1.56
N LEU A 346 23.63 12.04 -1.52
CA LEU A 346 22.25 12.20 -1.97
C LEU A 346 22.16 12.00 -3.49
N GLY A 347 21.43 10.98 -3.91
CA GLY A 347 21.17 10.65 -5.31
C GLY A 347 19.86 11.24 -5.84
N SER A 348 18.87 11.44 -4.97
CA SER A 348 17.57 11.99 -5.35
C SER A 348 17.07 13.01 -4.32
N LEU A 349 16.67 14.18 -4.81
CA LEU A 349 16.00 15.22 -4.03
C LEU A 349 14.72 15.62 -4.75
N ILE A 350 13.59 15.32 -4.13
CA ILE A 350 12.26 15.49 -4.72
C ILE A 350 11.50 16.56 -3.96
N PHE A 351 11.09 17.60 -4.68
CA PHE A 351 10.21 18.65 -4.16
C PHE A 351 8.81 18.42 -4.73
N GLY A 352 7.87 18.02 -3.88
CA GLY A 352 6.46 17.90 -4.24
C GLY A 352 5.71 19.22 -4.17
N GLY A 353 4.39 19.14 -4.36
CA GLY A 353 3.49 20.29 -4.20
C GLY A 353 3.64 20.97 -2.85
N GLY A 354 3.35 22.28 -2.80
CA GLY A 354 3.37 23.06 -1.56
C GLY A 354 4.76 23.39 -1.00
N VAL A 355 5.84 23.21 -1.77
CA VAL A 355 7.20 23.64 -1.39
C VAL A 355 7.61 24.90 -2.15
N MET A 356 7.94 25.96 -1.42
CA MET A 356 8.39 27.24 -1.96
C MET A 356 9.92 27.30 -1.98
N ILE A 357 10.49 26.99 -3.15
CA ILE A 357 11.93 27.03 -3.43
C ILE A 357 12.21 27.83 -4.71
N THR A 358 13.30 28.59 -4.71
CA THR A 358 13.69 29.41 -5.87
C THR A 358 14.57 28.62 -6.86
N ASN A 359 14.55 29.01 -8.13
CA ASN A 359 15.42 28.43 -9.15
C ASN A 359 16.91 28.62 -8.84
N GLN A 360 17.27 29.70 -8.14
CA GLN A 360 18.65 29.95 -7.71
C GLN A 360 19.12 28.92 -6.69
N GLN A 361 18.27 28.59 -5.72
CA GLN A 361 18.55 27.55 -4.72
C GLN A 361 18.65 26.16 -5.35
N LEU A 362 17.76 25.85 -6.31
CA LEU A 362 17.83 24.60 -7.07
C LEU A 362 19.15 24.47 -7.85
N ALA A 363 19.55 25.53 -8.55
CA ALA A 363 20.81 25.56 -9.28
C ALA A 363 22.01 25.34 -8.35
N GLU A 364 21.98 25.92 -7.15
CA GLU A 364 23.01 25.72 -6.13
C GLU A 364 23.15 24.23 -5.75
N TYR A 365 22.06 23.51 -5.53
CA TYR A 365 22.13 22.07 -5.22
C TYR A 365 22.70 21.22 -6.35
N VAL A 366 22.36 21.51 -7.61
CA VAL A 366 22.96 20.82 -8.77
C VAL A 366 24.47 21.05 -8.81
N THR A 367 24.93 22.27 -8.51
CA THR A 367 26.37 22.57 -8.50
C THR A 367 27.11 21.89 -7.36
N LEU A 368 26.48 21.77 -6.18
CA LEU A 368 27.06 21.10 -5.02
C LEU A 368 27.07 19.57 -5.17
N PHE A 369 26.08 19.01 -5.87
CA PHE A 369 25.91 17.56 -6.04
C PHE A 369 25.62 17.21 -7.50
N PRO A 370 26.66 17.01 -8.33
CA PRO A 370 26.49 16.77 -9.77
C PRO A 370 25.73 15.48 -10.11
N SER A 371 25.69 14.51 -9.19
CA SER A 371 24.96 13.25 -9.31
C SER A 371 23.51 13.33 -8.83
N LEU A 372 23.05 14.50 -8.38
CA LEU A 372 21.72 14.67 -7.81
C LEU A 372 20.66 14.70 -8.90
N GLU A 373 19.74 13.74 -8.86
CA GLU A 373 18.52 13.78 -9.64
C GLU A 373 17.51 14.69 -8.91
N LEU A 374 17.34 15.91 -9.42
CA LEU A 374 16.30 16.83 -8.98
C LEU A 374 15.02 16.55 -9.73
N VAL A 375 14.02 16.05 -9.01
CA VAL A 375 12.67 15.88 -9.54
C VAL A 375 11.78 16.90 -8.86
N ALA A 376 11.46 17.98 -9.56
CA ALA A 376 10.32 18.82 -9.19
C ALA A 376 9.07 18.11 -9.70
N ASP A 377 8.16 17.73 -8.81
CA ASP A 377 6.92 17.04 -9.17
C ASP A 377 6.16 17.89 -10.22
N PRO A 378 5.79 17.34 -11.39
CA PRO A 378 5.11 18.08 -12.46
C PRO A 378 3.72 18.61 -12.08
N MET A 379 3.20 18.32 -10.89
CA MET A 379 2.00 18.95 -10.31
C MET A 379 2.21 20.43 -9.91
N ARG A 380 2.78 21.26 -10.81
CA ARG A 380 2.55 22.71 -10.84
C ARG A 380 1.20 23.06 -11.48
N SER A 381 0.41 22.07 -11.89
CA SER A 381 -0.88 22.25 -12.56
C SER A 381 -1.97 21.44 -11.85
N THR A 382 -2.80 22.17 -11.10
CA THR A 382 -4.22 21.95 -10.71
C THR A 382 -4.47 21.96 -9.21
N PHE A 383 -4.40 23.15 -8.61
CA PHE A 383 -5.38 23.56 -7.61
C PHE A 383 -6.13 24.76 -8.17
N TYR A 384 -7.35 24.50 -8.66
CA TYR A 384 -8.44 25.48 -8.66
C TYR A 384 -9.61 24.83 -7.92
N PHE A 385 -10.08 25.57 -6.92
CA PHE A 385 -11.21 25.38 -6.01
C PHE A 385 -10.95 24.63 -4.70
#